data_AF-A0A382UNQ4-F1
#
_entry.id   AF-A0A382UNQ4-F1
#
_cell.length_a   1.000
_cell.length_b   1.000
_cell.length_c   1.000
_cell.angle_alpha   90.00
_cell.angle_beta   90.00
_cell.angle_gamma   90.00
#
_symmetry.space_group_name_H-M   'P 1'
#
loop_
_entity.id
_entity.type
_entity.pdbx_description
1 polymer ?
#
loop_
_entity_poly.entity_id
_entity_poly.type
_entity_poly.pdbx_seq_one_letter_code
_entity_poly.pdbx_strand_id
1 'polypeptide(L)'
;MVRFVNSGTEATMSAIRLARAYTGRNIIIKFEGCYHGHGDSFLTKAGSGVADLDESSSSGVPNSIISHTITLPYNDAESVKNIFLSYGGKIAAVIIEPISGNMGVILPVEGFLETLRNVTDK
;
A
#
# COMPACT_ATOMS: atom_id res chain seq x y z
N MET A 1 0.93 -18.19 -14.65
CA MET A 1 2.23 -18.65 -14.12
C MET A 1 2.36 -18.13 -12.69
N VAL A 2 2.89 -18.92 -11.75
CA VAL A 2 3.10 -18.53 -10.35
C VAL A 2 4.59 -18.63 -10.02
N ARG A 3 5.12 -17.74 -9.17
CA ARG A 3 6.52 -17.78 -8.69
C ARG A 3 6.55 -18.09 -7.20
N PHE A 4 7.19 -19.19 -6.83
CA PHE A 4 7.45 -19.54 -5.44
C PHE A 4 8.67 -18.80 -4.90
N VAL A 5 8.60 -18.45 -3.61
CA VAL A 5 9.65 -17.81 -2.80
C VAL A 5 9.59 -18.40 -1.38
N ASN A 6 10.49 -18.01 -0.50
CA ASN A 6 10.67 -18.63 0.82
C ASN A 6 9.86 -17.95 1.93
N SER A 7 9.29 -16.77 1.69
CA SER A 7 8.52 -16.04 2.71
C SER A 7 7.45 -15.11 2.13
N GLY A 8 6.52 -14.70 2.99
CA GLY A 8 5.54 -13.66 2.68
C GLY A 8 6.19 -12.31 2.34
N THR A 9 7.26 -11.93 3.05
CA THR A 9 8.04 -10.71 2.77
C THR A 9 8.62 -10.72 1.35
N GLU A 10 9.24 -11.83 0.94
CA GLU A 10 9.77 -11.95 -0.42
C GLU A 10 8.67 -11.90 -1.48
N ALA A 11 7.50 -12.47 -1.16
CA ALA A 11 6.36 -12.48 -2.07
C ALA A 11 5.82 -11.06 -2.29
N THR A 12 5.61 -10.29 -1.22
CA THR A 12 5.11 -8.91 -1.30
C THR A 12 6.13 -7.99 -1.94
N MET A 13 7.43 -8.12 -1.63
CA MET A 13 8.52 -7.40 -2.30
C MET A 13 8.52 -7.65 -3.81
N SER A 14 8.34 -8.91 -4.21
CA SER A 14 8.29 -9.29 -5.62
C SER A 14 7.02 -8.76 -6.31
N ALA A 15 5.87 -8.81 -5.63
CA ALA A 15 4.60 -8.34 -6.16
C ALA A 15 4.61 -6.83 -6.43
N ILE A 16 5.07 -6.00 -5.47
CA ILE A 16 5.13 -4.55 -5.69
C ILE A 16 6.18 -4.18 -6.75
N ARG A 17 7.29 -4.93 -6.83
CA ARG A 17 8.29 -4.73 -7.89
C ARG A 17 7.71 -5.03 -9.26
N LEU A 18 6.95 -6.12 -9.38
CA LEU A 18 6.25 -6.48 -10.62
C LEU A 18 5.22 -5.41 -11.01
N ALA A 19 4.42 -4.93 -10.06
CA ALA A 19 3.42 -3.89 -10.34
C ALA A 19 4.08 -2.58 -10.80
N ARG A 20 5.16 -2.14 -10.14
CA ARG A 20 5.96 -0.98 -10.57
C ARG A 20 6.52 -1.18 -11.98
N ALA A 21 7.09 -2.35 -12.28
CA ALA A 21 7.63 -2.66 -13.59
C ALA A 21 6.56 -2.70 -14.69
N TYR A 22 5.38 -3.27 -14.39
CA TYR A 22 4.27 -3.38 -15.35
C TYR A 22 3.65 -2.03 -15.69
N THR A 23 3.49 -1.16 -14.68
CA THR A 23 2.83 0.13 -14.85
C THR A 23 3.79 1.26 -15.25
N GLY A 24 5.10 1.10 -15.01
CA GLY A 24 6.09 2.18 -15.12
C GLY A 24 5.94 3.27 -14.04
N ARG A 25 5.19 2.99 -12.97
CA ARG A 25 4.83 3.93 -11.90
C ARG A 25 5.55 3.55 -10.61
N ASN A 26 5.74 4.52 -9.72
CA ASN A 26 6.58 4.33 -8.52
C ASN A 26 5.77 4.15 -7.23
N ILE A 27 4.63 4.83 -7.11
CA ILE A 27 3.90 4.92 -5.83
C ILE A 27 3.13 3.63 -5.57
N ILE A 28 3.21 3.10 -4.35
CA ILE A 28 2.28 2.09 -3.85
C ILE A 28 1.40 2.68 -2.75
N ILE A 29 0.18 2.19 -2.62
CA ILE A 29 -0.68 2.47 -1.46
C ILE A 29 -0.72 1.24 -0.58
N LYS A 30 -0.52 1.44 0.73
CA LYS A 30 -0.81 0.46 1.77
C LYS A 30 -1.78 1.04 2.79
N PHE A 31 -2.29 0.19 3.67
CA PHE A 31 -3.19 0.63 4.74
C PHE A 31 -2.50 0.59 6.10
N GLU A 32 -2.87 1.51 6.99
CA GLU A 32 -2.47 1.48 8.39
C GLU A 32 -2.91 0.17 9.05
N GLY A 33 -2.07 -0.37 9.93
CA GLY A 33 -2.30 -1.67 10.59
C GLY A 33 -2.14 -2.91 9.71
N CYS A 34 -2.19 -2.78 8.38
CA CYS A 34 -1.83 -3.87 7.48
C CYS A 34 -0.30 -4.10 7.46
N TYR A 35 0.09 -5.37 7.50
CA TYR A 35 1.47 -5.84 7.48
C TYR A 35 1.75 -6.71 6.24
N HIS A 36 2.81 -6.35 5.52
CA HIS A 36 3.20 -7.00 4.26
C HIS A 36 4.66 -7.46 4.30
N GLY A 37 5.16 -7.79 5.49
CA GLY A 37 6.58 -8.05 5.71
C GLY A 37 7.37 -6.78 6.03
N HIS A 38 8.67 -6.94 6.20
CA HIS A 38 9.58 -5.87 6.65
C HIS A 38 10.47 -5.32 5.52
N GLY A 39 10.07 -5.47 4.26
CA GLY A 39 10.75 -4.79 3.16
C GLY A 39 10.62 -3.28 3.31
N ASP A 40 11.70 -2.52 3.07
CA ASP A 40 11.80 -1.08 3.35
C ASP A 40 10.60 -0.25 2.84
N SER A 41 10.05 -0.57 1.66
CA SER A 41 8.87 0.12 1.11
C SER A 41 7.60 -0.02 1.96
N PHE A 42 7.53 -0.95 2.90
CA PHE A 42 6.38 -1.16 3.78
C PHE A 42 6.56 -0.50 5.17
N LEU A 43 7.77 -0.04 5.50
CA LEU A 43 8.12 0.52 6.79
C LEU A 43 7.82 2.03 6.86
N THR A 44 6.57 2.37 6.52
CA THR A 44 6.02 3.73 6.54
C THR A 44 5.01 3.88 7.66
N LYS A 45 4.97 5.04 8.31
CA LYS A 45 3.89 5.41 9.22
C LYS A 45 2.73 6.01 8.43
N ALA A 46 1.52 5.98 9.00
CA ALA A 46 0.41 6.76 8.49
C ALA A 46 0.73 8.25 8.62
N GLY A 47 0.87 8.96 7.49
CA GLY A 47 0.79 10.41 7.45
C GLY A 47 -0.64 10.88 7.75
N SER A 48 -0.80 12.17 8.03
CA SER A 48 -2.08 12.82 8.40
C SER A 48 -3.12 12.90 7.27
N GLY A 49 -3.05 12.02 6.25
CA GLY A 49 -3.96 12.00 5.10
C GLY A 49 -3.73 13.11 4.08
N VAL A 50 -2.79 14.02 4.35
CA VAL A 50 -2.29 15.03 3.42
C VAL A 50 -0.90 14.58 2.99
N ALA A 51 -0.49 14.91 1.76
CA ALA A 51 0.74 14.48 1.09
C ALA A 51 2.07 14.93 1.76
N ASP A 52 2.08 15.10 3.07
CA ASP A 52 3.25 15.36 3.88
C ASP A 52 3.98 14.04 4.11
N LEU A 53 5.14 13.96 3.44
CA LEU A 53 6.18 12.92 3.50
C LEU A 53 6.01 11.96 4.70
N ASP A 54 5.45 10.77 4.43
CA ASP A 54 5.32 9.69 5.39
C ASP A 54 6.67 9.50 6.11
N GLU A 55 6.67 9.65 7.44
CA GLU A 55 7.85 9.35 8.24
C GLU A 55 8.12 7.85 8.22
N SER A 56 9.40 7.48 8.21
CA SER A 56 9.79 6.08 8.38
C SER A 56 9.33 5.55 9.73
N SER A 57 8.82 4.32 9.75
CA SER A 57 8.57 3.59 11.01
C SER A 57 9.86 2.99 11.60
N SER A 58 10.97 3.03 10.87
CA SER A 58 12.28 2.51 11.29
C SER A 58 13.41 3.47 10.93
N SER A 59 14.25 3.84 11.90
CA SER A 59 15.38 4.76 11.70
C SER A 59 16.42 4.26 10.68
N GLY A 60 16.41 2.97 10.33
CA GLY A 60 17.32 2.40 9.34
C GLY A 60 16.87 2.56 7.88
N VAL A 61 15.67 3.05 7.62
CA VAL A 61 15.12 3.15 6.26
C VAL A 61 15.27 4.58 5.71
N PRO A 62 15.93 4.77 4.56
CA PRO A 62 16.05 6.07 3.93
C PRO A 62 14.71 6.66 3.48
N ASN A 63 14.54 7.99 3.67
CA ASN A 63 13.36 8.73 3.22
C ASN A 63 13.08 8.59 1.71
N SER A 64 14.12 8.40 0.90
CA SER A 64 13.98 8.20 -0.54
C SER A 64 13.25 6.90 -0.92
N ILE A 65 13.25 5.89 -0.05
CA ILE A 65 12.54 4.63 -0.31
C ILE A 65 11.05 4.77 0.04
N ILE A 66 10.76 5.38 1.19
CA ILE A 66 9.40 5.54 1.70
C ILE A 66 8.60 6.63 0.97
N SER A 67 9.25 7.58 0.31
CA SER A 67 8.58 8.61 -0.52
C SER A 67 7.78 8.04 -1.70
N HIS A 68 7.91 6.74 -1.95
CA HIS A 68 7.16 5.98 -2.95
C HIS A 68 6.08 5.08 -2.35
N THR A 69 5.72 5.30 -1.10
CA THR A 69 4.64 4.61 -0.40
C THR A 69 3.72 5.66 0.22
N ILE A 70 2.42 5.49 0.01
CA ILE A 70 1.37 6.27 0.67
C ILE A 70 0.64 5.33 1.62
N THR A 71 0.51 5.74 2.87
CA THR A 71 -0.22 4.98 3.89
C THR A 71 -1.59 5.61 4.15
N LEU A 72 -2.66 4.84 3.96
CA LEU A 72 -4.04 5.30 4.17
C LEU A 72 -4.71 4.59 5.34
N PRO A 73 -5.73 5.18 5.98
CA PRO A 73 -6.54 4.47 6.96
C PRO A 73 -7.27 3.28 6.33
N TYR A 74 -7.23 2.11 6.97
CA TYR A 74 -8.05 0.97 6.56
C TYR A 74 -9.55 1.31 6.69
N ASN A 75 -10.39 0.78 5.80
CA ASN A 75 -11.83 1.09 5.71
C ASN A 75 -12.20 2.54 5.34
N ASP A 76 -11.23 3.39 4.96
CA ASP A 76 -11.49 4.73 4.47
C ASP A 76 -11.50 4.79 2.93
N ALA A 77 -12.68 4.54 2.36
CA ALA A 77 -12.91 4.61 0.91
C ALA A 77 -12.77 6.04 0.34
N GLU A 78 -12.98 7.08 1.15
CA GLU A 78 -12.92 8.47 0.71
C GLU A 78 -11.47 8.90 0.53
N SER A 79 -10.61 8.60 1.48
CA SER A 79 -9.16 8.81 1.39
C SER A 79 -8.56 8.13 0.14
N VAL A 80 -8.99 6.90 -0.17
CA VAL A 80 -8.55 6.19 -1.38
C VAL A 80 -8.95 6.96 -2.64
N LYS A 81 -10.22 7.37 -2.76
CA LYS A 81 -10.70 8.13 -3.93
C LYS A 81 -9.94 9.44 -4.08
N ASN A 82 -9.71 10.16 -3.00
CA ASN A 82 -8.99 11.43 -3.00
C ASN A 82 -7.53 11.26 -3.46
N ILE A 83 -6.82 10.24 -2.96
CA ILE A 83 -5.46 9.95 -3.41
C ILE A 83 -5.40 9.55 -4.88
N PHE A 84 -6.37 8.78 -5.39
CA PHE A 84 -6.42 8.45 -6.80
C PHE A 84 -6.71 9.67 -7.69
N LEU A 85 -7.50 10.63 -7.23
CA LEU A 85 -7.71 11.91 -7.93
C LEU A 85 -6.40 12.71 -8.05
N SER A 86 -5.59 12.75 -6.98
CA SER A 86 -4.34 13.54 -6.96
C SER A 86 -3.13 12.82 -7.57
N TYR A 87 -3.06 11.49 -7.43
CA TYR A 87 -1.86 10.69 -7.74
C TYR A 87 -2.11 9.49 -8.67
N GLY A 88 -3.33 9.28 -9.19
CA GLY A 88 -3.72 8.09 -9.99
C GLY A 88 -2.70 7.67 -11.05
N GLY A 89 -2.22 8.63 -11.87
CA GLY A 89 -1.24 8.36 -12.92
C GLY A 89 0.17 7.96 -12.43
N LYS A 90 0.44 8.06 -11.12
CA LYS A 90 1.72 7.74 -10.47
C LYS A 90 1.64 6.50 -9.56
N ILE A 91 0.44 5.95 -9.34
CA ILE A 91 0.20 4.78 -8.50
C ILE A 91 0.35 3.50 -9.30
N ALA A 92 1.29 2.66 -8.89
CA ALA A 92 1.55 1.34 -9.45
C ALA A 92 0.62 0.27 -8.89
N ALA A 93 0.31 0.33 -7.59
CA ALA A 93 -0.50 -0.69 -6.92
C ALA A 93 -1.13 -0.21 -5.63
N VAL A 94 -2.20 -0.90 -5.23
CA VAL A 94 -2.76 -0.92 -3.88
C VAL A 94 -2.48 -2.31 -3.31
N ILE A 95 -1.88 -2.40 -2.13
CA ILE A 95 -1.65 -3.65 -1.39
C ILE A 95 -2.41 -3.61 -0.07
N ILE A 96 -3.13 -4.70 0.24
CA ILE A 96 -4.06 -4.76 1.37
C ILE A 96 -4.18 -6.19 1.91
N GLU A 97 -4.39 -6.32 3.22
CA GLU A 97 -4.97 -7.52 3.83
C GLU A 97 -6.51 -7.42 3.70
N PRO A 98 -7.18 -8.25 2.88
CA PRO A 98 -8.62 -8.09 2.61
C PRO A 98 -9.50 -8.26 3.86
N ILE A 99 -8.99 -8.98 4.85
CA ILE A 99 -9.40 -8.93 6.25
C ILE A 99 -8.10 -8.71 7.01
N SER A 100 -8.01 -7.60 7.76
CA SER A 100 -6.79 -7.34 8.54
C SER A 100 -6.66 -8.37 9.65
N GLY A 101 -5.46 -8.92 9.84
CA GLY A 101 -5.14 -9.79 10.97
C GLY A 101 -4.05 -9.24 11.90
N ASN A 102 -3.23 -8.30 11.42
CA ASN A 102 -2.04 -7.83 12.15
C ASN A 102 -2.32 -6.66 13.11
N MET A 103 -3.50 -6.04 13.05
CA MET A 103 -4.00 -5.07 14.05
C MET A 103 -5.23 -5.62 14.80
N GLY A 104 -5.32 -6.95 14.91
CA GLY A 104 -6.54 -7.66 15.27
C GLY A 104 -7.37 -8.03 14.04
N VAL A 105 -8.42 -8.83 14.23
CA VAL A 105 -9.30 -9.25 13.12
C VAL A 105 -10.30 -8.13 12.83
N ILE A 106 -10.04 -7.38 11.77
CA ILE A 106 -10.89 -6.25 11.34
C ILE A 106 -11.44 -6.56 9.95
N LEU A 107 -12.76 -6.72 9.87
CA LEU A 107 -13.46 -6.95 8.61
C LEU A 107 -13.52 -5.66 7.77
N PRO A 108 -13.52 -5.78 6.43
CA PRO A 108 -13.78 -4.63 5.58
C PRO A 108 -15.21 -4.13 5.80
N VAL A 109 -15.40 -2.80 5.81
CA VAL A 109 -16.74 -2.21 5.74
C VAL A 109 -17.33 -2.46 4.34
N GLU A 110 -18.65 -2.54 4.26
CA GLU A 110 -19.36 -2.76 3.00
C GLU A 110 -18.91 -1.75 1.92
N GLY A 111 -18.60 -2.24 0.73
CA GLY A 111 -18.18 -1.41 -0.40
C GLY A 111 -16.71 -0.97 -0.39
N PHE A 112 -15.94 -1.26 0.66
CA PHE A 112 -14.53 -0.84 0.73
C PHE A 112 -13.68 -1.57 -0.31
N LEU A 113 -13.70 -2.90 -0.33
CA LEU A 113 -12.90 -3.70 -1.28
C LEU A 113 -13.34 -3.47 -2.73
N GLU A 114 -14.65 -3.30 -2.95
CA GLU A 114 -15.23 -2.93 -4.24
C GLU A 114 -14.73 -1.57 -4.70
N THR A 115 -14.64 -0.60 -3.78
CA THR A 115 -14.04 0.71 -4.09
C THR A 115 -12.59 0.55 -4.53
N LEU A 116 -11.77 -0.26 -3.83
CA LEU A 116 -10.38 -0.49 -4.22
C LEU A 116 -10.26 -1.09 -5.62
N ARG A 117 -11.12 -2.08 -5.95
CA ARG A 117 -11.15 -2.68 -7.28
C ARG A 117 -11.53 -1.65 -8.34
N ASN A 118 -12.61 -0.90 -8.10
CA ASN A 118 -13.11 0.10 -9.05
C ASN A 118 -12.12 1.23 -9.34
N VAL A 119 -11.32 1.67 -8.36
CA VAL A 119 -10.30 2.72 -8.60
C VAL A 119 -9.04 2.16 -9.28
N THR A 120 -8.75 0.87 -9.15
CA THR A 120 -7.58 0.23 -9.77
C THR A 120 -7.85 -0.36 -11.15
N ASP A 121 -9.10 -0.45 -11.58
CA ASP A 121 -9.50 -0.83 -12.94
C ASP A 121 -9.51 0.33 -13.94
N LYS A 122 -9.43 1.57 -13.45
CA LYS A 122 -9.39 2.79 -14.27
C LYS A 122 -7.97 3.14 -14.71
#